data_AF-A0A849SSR2-F1
#
_entry.id   AF-A0A849SSR2-F1
#
_cell.length_a   1.000
_cell.length_b   1.000
_cell.length_c   1.000
_cell.angle_alpha   90.00
_cell.angle_beta   90.00
_cell.angle_gamma   90.00
#
_symmetry.space_group_name_H-M   'P 1'
#
loop_
_entity.id
_entity.type
_entity.pdbx_description
1 polymer ?
#
loop_
_entity_poly.entity_id
_entity_poly.type
_entity_poly.pdbx_seq_one_letter_code
_entity_poly.pdbx_strand_id
1 'polypeptide(L)'
;MKKHWWPEPDAGEIVWCNFPEDAGIDPSVKPRPAFIFKVFDDEAPHYHVEVVYGTSKKTDKLHAGEFLISNNEHTAYQLAGLSYSTKFNFRNTAQLPFNDDWFKVPPKAPHGKSPKLGVLHPSIIGC
;
A
#
# COMPACT_ATOMS: atom_id res chain seq x y z
N MET A 1 -19.92 -15.08 -5.47
CA MET A 1 -19.48 -15.05 -4.05
C MET A 1 -19.71 -13.64 -3.51
N LYS A 2 -20.05 -13.50 -2.22
CA LYS A 2 -20.20 -12.19 -1.59
C LYS A 2 -18.80 -11.64 -1.30
N LYS A 3 -18.49 -10.43 -1.79
CA LYS A 3 -17.21 -9.76 -1.52
C LYS A 3 -17.09 -9.42 -0.04
N HIS A 4 -15.91 -9.58 0.53
CA HIS A 4 -15.62 -9.16 1.89
C HIS A 4 -15.00 -7.76 1.85
N TRP A 5 -15.70 -6.80 2.43
CA TRP A 5 -15.19 -5.44 2.60
C TRP A 5 -14.43 -5.33 3.92
N TRP A 6 -13.26 -4.71 3.85
CA TRP A 6 -12.45 -4.43 5.02
C TRP A 6 -13.03 -3.22 5.78
N PRO A 7 -12.75 -3.08 7.08
CA PRO A 7 -13.06 -1.86 7.83
C PRO A 7 -12.36 -0.63 7.24
N GLU A 8 -12.72 0.55 7.71
CA GLU A 8 -12.08 1.80 7.31
C GLU A 8 -10.55 1.73 7.52
N PRO A 9 -9.73 2.00 6.49
CA PRO A 9 -8.29 2.11 6.62
C PRO A 9 -7.86 3.53 6.99
N ASP A 10 -6.60 3.69 7.40
CA ASP A 10 -5.99 5.01 7.61
C ASP A 10 -5.11 5.42 6.42
N ALA A 11 -5.13 6.71 6.07
CA ALA A 11 -4.10 7.29 5.22
C ALA A 11 -2.74 7.18 5.94
N GLY A 12 -1.70 6.76 5.21
CA GLY A 12 -0.40 6.45 5.79
C GLY A 12 -0.13 4.95 5.94
N GLU A 13 -1.15 4.09 5.82
CA GLU A 13 -0.97 2.65 5.92
C GLU A 13 -0.27 2.06 4.69
N ILE A 14 0.54 1.04 4.95
CA ILE A 14 1.10 0.17 3.92
C ILE A 14 0.30 -1.12 3.95
N VAL A 15 -0.23 -1.53 2.79
CA VAL A 15 -1.16 -2.65 2.65
C VAL A 15 -0.70 -3.64 1.58
N TRP A 16 -1.20 -4.85 1.67
CA TRP A 16 -0.92 -5.93 0.72
C TRP A 16 -1.97 -5.94 -0.39
N CYS A 17 -1.58 -5.44 -1.57
CA CYS A 17 -2.50 -5.04 -2.63
C CYS A 17 -2.21 -5.77 -3.96
N ASN A 18 -3.25 -6.28 -4.60
CA ASN A 18 -3.27 -6.76 -5.98
C ASN A 18 -3.29 -5.57 -6.97
N PHE A 19 -2.29 -4.70 -6.88
CA PHE A 19 -2.21 -3.49 -7.68
C PHE A 19 -2.27 -3.81 -9.19
N PRO A 20 -3.06 -3.09 -10.01
CA PRO A 20 -3.20 -3.39 -11.43
C PRO A 20 -1.85 -3.18 -12.14
N GLU A 21 -1.35 -4.19 -12.86
CA GLU A 21 -0.03 -4.12 -13.52
C GLU A 21 -0.08 -3.38 -14.88
N ASP A 22 -1.26 -3.28 -15.50
CA ASP A 22 -1.52 -2.59 -16.77
C ASP A 22 -2.70 -1.61 -16.61
N ALA A 23 -3.02 -0.83 -17.66
CA ALA A 23 -4.22 0.05 -17.71
C ALA A 23 -5.57 -0.71 -17.61
N GLY A 24 -5.54 -2.01 -17.31
CA GLY A 24 -6.70 -2.81 -17.02
C GLY A 24 -7.34 -2.46 -15.68
N ILE A 25 -8.61 -2.81 -15.55
CA ILE A 25 -9.43 -2.59 -14.34
C ILE A 25 -9.36 -3.83 -13.42
N ASP A 26 -8.59 -4.85 -13.79
CA ASP A 26 -8.55 -6.13 -13.09
C ASP A 26 -7.43 -6.18 -12.03
N PRO A 27 -7.68 -6.82 -10.87
CA PRO A 27 -6.64 -7.06 -9.86
C PRO A 27 -5.50 -7.90 -10.41
N SER A 28 -4.26 -7.55 -10.07
CA SER A 28 -3.11 -8.41 -10.38
C SER A 28 -3.21 -9.75 -9.63
N VAL A 29 -2.63 -10.79 -10.23
CA VAL A 29 -2.55 -12.13 -9.64
C VAL A 29 -1.68 -12.14 -8.37
N LYS A 30 -0.69 -11.24 -8.28
CA LYS A 30 0.28 -11.23 -7.19
C LYS A 30 0.17 -9.98 -6.32
N PRO A 31 -0.19 -10.11 -5.03
CA PRO A 31 -0.23 -8.97 -4.13
C PRO A 31 1.19 -8.46 -3.80
N ARG A 32 1.31 -7.15 -3.65
CA ARG A 32 2.54 -6.40 -3.39
C ARG A 32 2.27 -5.25 -2.40
N PRO A 33 3.31 -4.70 -1.74
CA PRO A 33 3.12 -3.52 -0.90
C PRO A 33 2.57 -2.34 -1.72
N ALA A 34 1.55 -1.67 -1.19
CA ALA A 34 1.04 -0.41 -1.68
C ALA A 34 0.83 0.55 -0.50
N PHE A 35 0.96 1.85 -0.76
CA PHE A 35 0.81 2.90 0.25
C PHE A 35 -0.53 3.61 0.07
N ILE A 36 -1.39 3.62 1.10
CA ILE A 36 -2.64 4.37 1.09
C ILE A 36 -2.31 5.84 1.36
N PHE A 37 -2.60 6.72 0.41
CA PHE A 37 -2.41 8.16 0.61
C PHE A 37 -3.72 8.94 0.71
N LYS A 38 -4.84 8.33 0.31
CA LYS A 38 -6.17 8.91 0.44
C LYS A 38 -7.22 7.82 0.70
N VAL A 39 -8.20 8.15 1.55
CA VAL A 39 -9.38 7.33 1.84
C VAL A 39 -10.61 8.12 1.41
N PHE A 40 -11.57 7.46 0.78
CA PHE A 40 -12.86 8.02 0.37
C PHE A 40 -13.98 7.32 1.16
N ASP A 41 -14.75 8.10 1.90
CA ASP A 41 -15.81 7.66 2.83
C ASP A 41 -17.23 8.01 2.35
N ASP A 42 -17.38 8.67 1.19
CA ASP A 42 -18.66 9.05 0.58
C ASP A 42 -19.64 7.87 0.42
N GLU A 43 -19.14 6.63 0.34
CA GLU A 43 -19.91 5.38 0.17
C GLU A 43 -19.84 4.44 1.37
N ALA A 44 -19.57 4.96 2.58
CA ALA A 44 -19.54 4.14 3.79
C ALA A 44 -20.82 3.27 3.94
N PRO A 45 -20.69 1.97 4.30
CA PRO A 45 -19.51 1.33 4.89
C PRO A 45 -18.52 0.72 3.88
N HIS A 46 -18.66 0.97 2.58
CA HIS A 46 -17.75 0.46 1.56
C HIS A 46 -16.75 1.54 1.15
N TYR A 47 -15.51 1.41 1.65
CA TYR A 47 -14.47 2.41 1.42
C TYR A 47 -13.77 2.20 0.08
N HIS A 48 -13.38 3.31 -0.54
CA HIS A 48 -12.39 3.33 -1.62
C HIS A 48 -11.11 3.97 -1.12
N VAL A 49 -9.98 3.56 -1.66
CA VAL A 49 -8.67 4.12 -1.31
C VAL A 49 -7.89 4.48 -2.55
N GLU A 50 -7.13 5.55 -2.48
CA GLU A 50 -6.10 5.85 -3.47
C GLU A 50 -4.77 5.32 -2.95
N VAL A 51 -4.17 4.42 -3.72
CA VAL A 51 -2.92 3.75 -3.37
C VAL A 51 -1.80 4.07 -4.34
N VAL A 52 -0.58 4.12 -3.82
CA VAL A 52 0.66 4.25 -4.58
C VAL A 52 1.35 2.89 -4.66
N TYR A 53 1.76 2.49 -5.86
CA TYR A 53 2.47 1.22 -6.05
C TYR A 53 3.90 1.25 -5.47
N GLY A 54 4.25 0.21 -4.70
CA GLY A 54 5.60 -0.02 -4.17
C GLY A 54 6.41 -1.02 -5.00
N THR A 55 7.66 -0.69 -5.29
CA THR A 55 8.62 -1.59 -5.97
C THR A 55 9.96 -1.64 -5.23
N SER A 56 10.54 -2.83 -5.10
CA SER A 56 11.89 -3.03 -4.57
C SER A 56 12.98 -2.95 -5.64
N LYS A 57 12.63 -2.61 -6.89
CA LYS A 57 13.58 -2.45 -7.99
C LYS A 57 14.10 -1.02 -8.07
N LYS A 58 15.39 -0.86 -8.42
CA LYS A 58 16.03 0.46 -8.66
C LYS A 58 15.80 1.45 -7.51
N THR A 59 16.05 0.99 -6.27
CA THR A 59 15.92 1.78 -5.04
C THR A 59 17.14 2.67 -4.78
N ASP A 60 18.17 2.59 -5.62
CA ASP A 60 19.39 3.40 -5.62
C ASP A 60 19.20 4.79 -6.26
N LYS A 61 18.08 4.99 -6.98
CA LYS A 61 17.75 6.24 -7.67
C LYS A 61 16.28 6.60 -7.47
N LEU A 62 16.04 7.82 -7.00
CA LEU A 62 14.70 8.39 -6.86
C LEU A 62 14.45 9.44 -7.93
N HIS A 63 13.27 9.37 -8.53
CA HIS A 63 12.76 10.39 -9.43
C HIS A 63 11.75 11.31 -8.72
N ALA A 64 11.47 12.47 -9.30
CA ALA A 64 10.49 13.40 -8.75
C ALA A 64 9.10 12.74 -8.65
N GLY A 65 8.53 12.75 -7.43
CA GLY A 65 7.29 12.04 -7.10
C GLY A 65 7.51 10.62 -6.60
N GLU A 66 8.77 10.19 -6.38
CA GLU A 66 9.09 8.93 -5.72
C GLU A 66 9.62 9.17 -4.30
N PHE A 67 9.30 8.28 -3.37
CA PHE A 67 9.93 8.21 -2.05
C PHE A 67 10.39 6.79 -1.74
N LEU A 68 11.42 6.65 -0.90
CA LEU A 68 12.00 5.37 -0.51
C LEU A 68 11.76 5.13 0.97
N ILE A 69 11.32 3.91 1.32
CA ILE A 69 11.48 3.38 2.67
C ILE A 69 12.68 2.44 2.63
N SER A 70 13.79 2.88 3.24
CA SER A 70 15.06 2.18 3.21
C SER A 70 15.27 1.33 4.45
N ASN A 71 15.81 0.12 4.29
CA ASN A 71 16.21 -0.74 5.40
C ASN A 71 17.36 -0.16 6.27
N ASN A 72 18.04 0.87 5.79
CA ASN A 72 19.03 1.63 6.58
C ASN A 72 18.35 2.55 7.62
N GLU A 73 17.08 2.90 7.44
CA GLU A 73 16.31 3.70 8.38
C GLU A 73 15.52 2.78 9.32
N HIS A 74 16.23 2.22 10.31
CA HIS A 74 15.71 1.12 11.16
C HIS A 74 14.29 1.35 11.69
N THR A 75 13.99 2.53 12.26
CA THR A 75 12.67 2.81 12.83
C THR A 75 11.58 2.89 11.76
N ALA A 76 11.82 3.65 10.69
CA ALA A 76 10.83 3.84 9.62
C ALA A 76 10.57 2.51 8.88
N TYR A 77 11.62 1.75 8.62
CA TYR A 77 11.53 0.45 7.97
C TYR A 77 10.77 -0.60 8.79
N GLN A 78 11.00 -0.63 10.11
CA GLN A 78 10.29 -1.55 11.01
C GLN A 78 8.79 -1.23 11.06
N LEU A 79 8.42 0.05 11.19
CA LEU A 79 7.02 0.46 11.20
C LEU A 79 6.31 0.18 9.88
N ALA A 80 7.03 0.26 8.76
CA ALA A 80 6.49 -0.03 7.44
C ALA A 80 6.14 -1.51 7.22
N GLY A 81 6.71 -2.43 8.01
CA GLY A 81 6.46 -3.87 7.89
C GLY A 81 6.96 -4.49 6.59
N LEU A 82 7.90 -3.83 5.90
CA LEU A 82 8.43 -4.26 4.61
C LEU A 82 9.53 -5.31 4.76
N SER A 83 9.57 -6.26 3.81
CA SER A 83 10.65 -7.26 3.74
C SER A 83 11.89 -6.78 3.00
N TYR A 84 11.74 -5.76 2.14
CA TYR A 84 12.84 -5.16 1.37
C TYR A 84 12.67 -3.64 1.31
N SER A 85 13.78 -2.91 1.13
CA SER A 85 13.72 -1.49 0.76
C SER A 85 12.80 -1.32 -0.45
N THR A 86 11.83 -0.43 -0.33
CA THR A 86 10.74 -0.29 -1.31
C THR A 86 10.55 1.17 -1.61
N LYS A 87 10.58 1.52 -2.90
CA LYS A 87 10.22 2.85 -3.36
C LYS A 87 8.78 2.88 -3.84
N PHE A 88 8.12 4.01 -3.64
CA PHE A 88 6.74 4.26 -4.02
C PHE A 88 6.72 5.45 -4.97
N ASN A 89 5.88 5.41 -6.00
CA ASN A 89 5.85 6.40 -7.07
C ASN A 89 4.46 7.01 -7.25
N PHE A 90 4.26 8.27 -6.83
CA PHE A 90 2.99 9.00 -6.91
C PHE A 90 2.51 9.27 -8.34
N ARG A 91 3.32 8.99 -9.38
CA ARG A 91 2.85 8.98 -10.78
C ARG A 91 2.15 7.68 -11.16
N ASN A 92 2.21 6.67 -10.29
CA ASN A 92 1.57 5.37 -10.46
C ASN A 92 0.63 5.10 -9.29
N THR A 93 -0.55 5.74 -9.36
CA THR A 93 -1.62 5.60 -8.39
C THR A 93 -2.81 4.87 -8.96
N ALA A 94 -3.62 4.26 -8.08
CA ALA A 94 -4.89 3.65 -8.44
C ALA A 94 -5.91 3.90 -7.33
N GLN A 95 -7.13 4.30 -7.72
CA GLN A 95 -8.29 4.32 -6.83
C GLN A 95 -8.95 2.94 -6.85
N LEU A 96 -8.95 2.23 -5.72
CA LEU A 96 -9.38 0.84 -5.63
C LEU A 96 -10.44 0.67 -4.52
N PRO A 97 -11.44 -0.21 -4.75
CA PRO A 97 -12.35 -0.67 -3.70
C PRO A 97 -11.59 -1.37 -2.57
N PHE A 98 -11.82 -0.99 -1.30
CA PHE A 98 -11.14 -1.57 -0.14
C PHE A 98 -11.80 -2.90 0.31
N ASN A 99 -11.67 -3.92 -0.54
CA ASN A 99 -12.22 -5.25 -0.32
C ASN A 99 -11.21 -6.37 -0.64
N ASP A 100 -11.65 -7.60 -0.45
CA ASP A 100 -10.83 -8.79 -0.61
C ASP A 100 -10.46 -9.12 -2.05
N ASP A 101 -11.03 -8.51 -3.09
CA ASP A 101 -10.54 -8.67 -4.46
C ASP A 101 -9.16 -8.00 -4.64
N TRP A 102 -9.01 -6.80 -4.07
CA TRP A 102 -7.85 -5.93 -4.22
C TRP A 102 -6.85 -6.02 -3.08
N PHE A 103 -7.32 -6.25 -1.85
CA PHE A 103 -6.50 -6.21 -0.66
C PHE A 103 -6.56 -7.54 0.07
N LYS A 104 -5.39 -8.16 0.29
CA LYS A 104 -5.28 -9.51 0.83
C LYS A 104 -4.62 -9.47 2.20
N VAL A 105 -4.92 -10.43 3.06
CA VAL A 105 -4.15 -10.60 4.31
C VAL A 105 -2.71 -10.97 3.94
N PRO A 106 -1.68 -10.25 4.43
CA PRO A 106 -0.30 -10.56 4.12
C PRO A 106 0.13 -11.91 4.77
N PRO A 107 1.14 -12.61 4.22
CA PRO A 107 1.49 -13.97 4.67
C PRO A 107 1.80 -14.12 6.17
N LYS A 108 2.32 -13.07 6.81
CA LYS A 108 2.64 -13.05 8.26
C LYS A 108 1.54 -12.44 9.13
N ALA A 109 0.52 -11.84 8.52
CA ALA A 109 -0.62 -11.22 9.20
C ALA A 109 -0.24 -10.41 10.48
N PRO A 110 0.72 -9.47 10.41
CA PRO A 110 1.24 -8.77 11.59
C PRO A 110 0.17 -7.96 12.34
N HIS A 111 -0.91 -7.59 11.64
CA HIS A 111 -2.06 -6.87 12.17
C HIS A 111 -3.35 -7.72 12.18
N GLY A 112 -3.20 -9.06 12.27
CA GLY A 112 -4.33 -9.99 12.25
C GLY A 112 -4.93 -10.17 10.85
N LYS A 113 -6.24 -10.47 10.79
CA LYS A 113 -6.99 -10.63 9.53
C LYS A 113 -7.32 -9.27 8.91
N SER A 114 -6.27 -8.55 8.52
CA SER A 114 -6.33 -7.23 7.89
C SER A 114 -5.31 -7.18 6.75
N PRO A 115 -5.54 -6.37 5.69
CA PRO A 115 -4.57 -6.19 4.62
C PRO A 115 -3.34 -5.37 5.03
N LYS A 116 -3.33 -4.78 6.22
CA LYS A 116 -2.25 -3.93 6.74
C LYS A 116 -0.93 -4.71 6.92
N LEU A 117 0.15 -4.14 6.37
CA LEU A 117 1.54 -4.51 6.64
C LEU A 117 2.16 -3.66 7.74
N GLY A 118 1.85 -2.36 7.74
CA GLY A 118 2.48 -1.37 8.61
C GLY A 118 2.01 0.04 8.30
N VAL A 119 2.79 1.03 8.71
CA VAL A 119 2.50 2.46 8.53
C VAL A 119 3.76 3.21 8.09
N LEU A 120 3.57 4.25 7.30
CA LEU A 120 4.63 5.19 6.96
C LEU A 120 5.01 6.00 8.19
N HIS A 121 6.28 5.96 8.56
CA HIS A 121 6.78 6.80 9.64
C HIS A 121 6.82 8.27 9.19
N PRO A 122 6.37 9.24 10.04
CA PRO A 122 6.31 10.65 9.66
C PRO A 122 7.65 11.25 9.20
N SER A 123 8.80 10.69 9.62
CA SER A 123 10.11 11.18 9.19
C SER A 123 10.40 11.02 7.70
N ILE A 124 9.64 10.19 6.99
CA ILE A 124 9.80 9.98 5.54
C ILE A 124 9.15 11.15 4.76
N ILE A 125 8.18 11.85 5.35
CA ILE A 125 7.52 13.01 4.74
C ILE A 125 8.24 14.27 5.24
N GLY A 126 9.25 14.77 4.51
CA GLY A 126 9.88 16.05 4.83
C GLY A 126 11.37 16.22 4.52
N CYS A 127 11.92 15.52 3.55
CA CYS A 127 13.27 15.80 3.01
C CYS A 127 13.19 16.74 1.81
#